data_AF-A0A072TTE8-F1
#
_entry.id   AF-A0A072TTE8-F1
#
_cell.length_a   1.000
_cell.length_b   1.000
_cell.length_c   1.000
_cell.angle_alpha   90.00
_cell.angle_beta   90.00
_cell.angle_gamma   90.00
#
_symmetry.space_group_name_H-M   'P 1'
#
loop_
_entity.id
_entity.type
_entity.pdbx_description
1 polymer ?
#
loop_
_entity_poly.entity_id
_entity_poly.type
_entity_poly.pdbx_seq_one_letter_code
_entity_poly.pdbx_strand_id
1 'polypeptide(L)'
;MANLFNVKEEHELEDEESFLYAIQLCNSMVLPMVLHSASQLGVFDVLQKAGKGAQLSADEIASRISCSNPDAPKMLDRILVLLASHDVLKCLFIQDEQKLGSFHRLYSMTPVARFFAPNSDGVSLGPLLALGQDKWILHDWSDDNCLKLLKNCYDAIPNDGKVIVLEAFIPIIPDNDYASRSTSQLDVLMMTMNPGGKERTKQEFMDLATKVGFSGIRYECCVCNFWVMEFFK
;
A
#
# COMPACT_ATOMS: atom_id res chain seq x y z
N MET A 1 18.64 -10.27 45.22
CA MET A 1 17.25 -10.65 44.91
C MET A 1 16.52 -9.66 43.99
N ALA A 2 16.95 -8.39 43.87
CA ALA A 2 16.32 -7.43 42.95
C ALA A 2 16.47 -7.80 41.45
N ASN A 3 17.55 -8.47 41.03
CA ASN A 3 17.79 -8.78 39.60
C ASN A 3 17.01 -9.98 39.04
N LEU A 4 16.43 -10.86 39.88
CA LEU A 4 15.70 -12.05 39.39
C LEU A 4 14.20 -11.77 39.18
N PHE A 5 13.64 -10.79 39.89
CA PHE A 5 12.27 -10.33 39.66
C PHE A 5 12.19 -9.46 38.40
N ASN A 6 13.16 -8.57 38.19
CA ASN A 6 13.22 -7.71 36.99
C ASN A 6 13.33 -8.52 35.69
N VAL A 7 14.15 -9.59 35.68
CA VAL A 7 14.33 -10.45 34.51
C VAL A 7 13.09 -11.30 34.22
N LYS A 8 12.30 -11.68 35.24
CA LYS A 8 11.03 -12.37 35.03
C LYS A 8 9.96 -11.44 34.46
N GLU A 9 9.84 -10.23 34.99
CA GLU A 9 8.91 -9.22 34.46
C GLU A 9 9.29 -8.81 33.04
N GLU A 10 10.57 -8.63 32.73
CA GLU A 10 11.05 -8.34 31.36
C GLU A 10 10.71 -9.47 30.38
N HIS A 11 10.89 -10.74 30.77
CA HIS A 11 10.58 -11.88 29.92
C HIS A 11 9.07 -12.09 29.73
N GLU A 12 8.25 -11.84 30.76
CA GLU A 12 6.79 -11.88 30.67
C GLU A 12 6.24 -10.76 29.76
N LEU A 13 6.85 -9.56 29.82
CA LEU A 13 6.53 -8.45 28.93
C LEU A 13 6.92 -8.74 27.46
N GLU A 14 8.09 -9.34 27.23
CA GLU A 14 8.54 -9.74 25.88
C GLU A 14 7.61 -10.82 25.27
N ASP A 15 7.16 -11.78 26.08
CA ASP A 15 6.20 -12.80 25.66
C ASP A 15 4.82 -12.19 25.33
N GLU A 16 4.37 -11.20 26.10
CA GLU A 16 3.12 -10.48 25.84
C GLU A 16 3.19 -9.61 24.56
N GLU A 17 4.27 -8.84 24.37
CA GLU A 17 4.49 -8.05 23.16
C GLU A 17 4.54 -8.94 21.90
N SER A 18 5.24 -10.07 21.98
CA SER A 18 5.32 -11.06 20.91
C SER A 18 3.95 -11.64 20.56
N PHE A 19 3.14 -11.94 21.59
CA PHE A 19 1.78 -12.42 21.39
C PHE A 19 0.88 -11.36 20.72
N LEU A 20 0.96 -10.10 21.17
CA LEU A 20 0.20 -9.00 20.57
C LEU A 20 0.59 -8.79 19.10
N TYR A 21 1.88 -8.85 18.77
CA TYR A 21 2.34 -8.77 17.40
C TYR A 21 1.84 -9.94 16.55
N ALA A 22 1.84 -11.17 17.08
CA ALA A 22 1.28 -12.34 16.40
C ALA A 22 -0.21 -12.15 16.07
N ILE A 23 -0.99 -11.63 17.02
CA ILE A 23 -2.42 -11.30 16.79
C ILE A 23 -2.56 -10.19 15.74
N GLN A 24 -1.71 -9.18 15.74
CA GLN A 24 -1.70 -8.14 14.71
C GLN A 24 -1.42 -8.73 13.32
N LEU A 25 -0.49 -9.67 13.21
CA LEU A 25 -0.20 -10.38 11.95
C LEU A 25 -1.43 -11.16 11.45
N CYS A 26 -2.14 -11.86 12.32
CA CYS A 26 -3.38 -12.55 11.96
C CYS A 26 -4.46 -11.60 11.43
N ASN A 27 -4.47 -10.35 11.89
CA ASN A 27 -5.43 -9.32 11.47
C ASN A 27 -4.89 -8.36 10.41
N SER A 28 -3.70 -8.62 9.87
CA SER A 28 -2.96 -7.69 8.99
C SER A 28 -3.74 -7.29 7.73
N MET A 29 -4.67 -8.11 7.27
CA MET A 29 -5.51 -7.81 6.09
C MET A 29 -6.53 -6.69 6.31
N VAL A 30 -6.89 -6.40 7.57
CA VAL A 30 -7.97 -5.45 7.87
C VAL A 30 -7.59 -4.02 7.49
N LEU A 31 -6.35 -3.60 7.77
CA LEU A 31 -5.89 -2.24 7.48
C LEU A 31 -5.89 -1.93 5.97
N PRO A 32 -5.31 -2.76 5.08
CA PRO A 32 -5.40 -2.55 3.63
C PRO A 32 -6.84 -2.44 3.12
N MET A 33 -7.75 -3.30 3.59
CA MET A 33 -9.16 -3.25 3.18
C MET A 33 -9.85 -1.95 3.62
N VAL A 34 -9.55 -1.48 4.83
CA VAL A 34 -10.10 -0.21 5.35
C VAL A 34 -9.52 0.99 4.60
N LEU A 35 -8.22 0.99 4.28
CA LEU A 35 -7.60 2.02 3.44
C LEU A 35 -8.25 2.08 2.06
N HIS A 36 -8.44 0.94 1.41
CA HIS A 36 -9.10 0.84 0.11
C HIS A 36 -10.53 1.38 0.17
N SER A 37 -11.32 0.93 1.15
CA SER A 37 -12.71 1.38 1.33
C SER A 37 -12.80 2.88 1.62
N ALA A 38 -11.94 3.42 2.48
CA ALA A 38 -11.90 4.85 2.80
C ALA A 38 -11.53 5.70 1.57
N SER A 39 -10.61 5.20 0.74
CA SER A 39 -10.26 5.82 -0.54
C SER A 39 -11.43 5.83 -1.52
N GLN A 40 -12.12 4.69 -1.70
CA GLN A 40 -13.30 4.59 -2.57
C GLN A 40 -14.47 5.47 -2.12
N LEU A 41 -14.66 5.61 -0.80
CA LEU A 41 -15.68 6.49 -0.23
C LEU A 41 -15.33 7.98 -0.35
N GLY A 42 -14.11 8.34 -0.80
CA GLY A 42 -13.68 9.73 -0.93
C GLY A 42 -13.38 10.41 0.41
N VAL A 43 -13.11 9.64 1.47
CA VAL A 43 -12.84 10.17 2.82
C VAL A 43 -11.66 11.13 2.81
N PHE A 44 -10.56 10.73 2.15
CA PHE A 44 -9.34 11.54 2.09
C PHE A 44 -9.56 12.82 1.28
N ASP A 45 -10.37 12.78 0.22
CA ASP A 45 -10.73 13.95 -0.59
C ASP A 45 -11.54 14.96 0.21
N VAL A 46 -12.50 14.48 1.00
CA VAL A 46 -13.32 15.33 1.87
C VAL A 46 -12.45 16.05 2.90
N LEU A 47 -11.57 15.31 3.58
CA LEU A 47 -10.65 15.88 4.57
C LEU A 47 -9.66 16.86 3.93
N GLN A 48 -9.14 16.55 2.73
CA GLN A 48 -8.23 17.43 2.00
C GLN A 48 -8.90 18.74 1.56
N LYS A 49 -10.13 18.65 1.02
CA LYS A 49 -10.94 19.81 0.59
C LYS A 49 -11.36 20.70 1.76
N ALA A 50 -11.53 20.13 2.96
CA ALA A 50 -11.80 20.90 4.17
C ALA A 50 -10.64 21.83 4.58
N GLY A 51 -9.44 21.59 4.06
CA GLY A 51 -8.28 22.46 4.22
C GLY A 51 -7.26 21.97 5.25
N LYS A 52 -6.09 22.63 5.26
CA LYS A 52 -4.97 22.24 6.12
C LYS A 52 -5.35 22.44 7.60
N GLY A 53 -5.25 21.37 8.38
CA GLY A 53 -5.56 21.39 9.82
C GLY A 53 -7.05 21.30 10.15
N ALA A 54 -7.92 21.09 9.15
CA ALA A 54 -9.34 20.84 9.37
C ALA A 54 -9.54 19.60 10.25
N GLN A 55 -10.54 19.70 11.13
CA GLN A 55 -10.95 18.65 12.05
C GLN A 55 -12.44 18.40 11.83
N LEU A 56 -12.79 17.21 11.36
CA LEU A 56 -14.16 16.86 11.00
C LEU A 56 -14.61 15.62 11.77
N SER A 57 -15.85 15.65 12.25
CA SER A 57 -16.53 14.47 12.79
C SER A 57 -16.94 13.49 11.68
N ALA A 58 -17.25 12.25 12.06
CA ALA A 58 -17.74 11.25 11.10
C ALA A 58 -19.05 11.68 10.42
N ASP A 59 -19.95 12.37 11.14
CA ASP A 59 -21.19 12.93 10.58
C ASP A 59 -20.92 13.99 9.51
N GLU A 60 -19.97 14.89 9.77
CA GLU A 60 -19.56 15.92 8.81
C GLU A 60 -18.85 15.36 7.58
N ILE A 61 -18.15 14.23 7.72
CA ILE A 61 -17.53 13.56 6.56
C ILE A 61 -18.61 12.82 5.76
N ALA A 62 -19.46 12.03 6.42
CA ALA A 62 -20.54 11.27 5.80
C ALA A 62 -21.52 12.15 5.02
N SER A 63 -21.90 13.30 5.60
CA SER A 63 -22.77 14.28 4.93
C SER A 63 -22.16 14.84 3.65
N ARG A 64 -20.83 15.03 3.58
CA ARG A 64 -20.13 15.51 2.38
C ARG A 64 -19.91 14.42 1.33
N ILE A 65 -19.82 13.15 1.73
CA ILE A 65 -19.82 11.99 0.82
C ILE A 65 -21.20 11.79 0.18
N SER A 66 -22.24 12.49 0.66
CA SER A 66 -23.62 12.41 0.16
C SER A 66 -24.24 11.00 0.28
N CYS A 67 -23.99 10.33 1.42
CA CYS A 67 -24.61 9.04 1.71
C CYS A 67 -26.06 9.18 2.20
N SER A 68 -26.96 8.32 1.71
CA SER A 68 -28.36 8.26 2.15
C SER A 68 -28.60 7.33 3.35
N ASN A 69 -27.59 6.54 3.74
CA ASN A 69 -27.71 5.57 4.83
C ASN A 69 -27.60 6.28 6.20
N PRO A 70 -28.62 6.19 7.08
CA PRO A 70 -28.61 6.85 8.39
C PRO A 70 -27.54 6.31 9.35
N ASP A 71 -27.06 5.08 9.16
CA ASP A 71 -26.00 4.50 10.00
C ASP A 71 -24.58 4.76 9.46
N ALA A 72 -24.45 5.41 8.29
CA ALA A 72 -23.17 5.68 7.65
C ALA A 72 -22.19 6.45 8.56
N PRO A 73 -22.58 7.49 9.33
CA PRO A 73 -21.65 8.15 10.25
C PRO A 73 -21.03 7.20 11.28
N LYS A 74 -21.82 6.29 11.87
CA LYS A 74 -21.33 5.31 12.86
C LYS A 74 -20.40 4.28 12.23
N MET A 75 -20.73 3.82 11.03
CA MET A 75 -19.88 2.88 10.28
C MET A 75 -18.55 3.55 9.90
N LEU A 76 -18.63 4.80 9.43
CA LEU A 76 -17.48 5.59 9.04
C LEU A 76 -16.58 5.90 10.23
N ASP A 77 -17.14 6.26 11.38
CA ASP A 77 -16.38 6.51 12.60
C ASP A 77 -15.52 5.29 12.99
N ARG A 78 -16.03 4.06 12.86
CA ARG A 78 -15.24 2.83 13.09
C ARG A 78 -14.07 2.68 12.12
N ILE A 79 -14.27 3.00 10.85
CA ILE A 79 -13.20 3.04 9.82
C ILE A 79 -12.15 4.09 10.21
N LEU A 80 -12.60 5.30 10.56
CA LEU A 80 -11.72 6.41 10.92
C LEU A 80 -10.92 6.15 12.19
N VAL A 81 -11.50 5.48 13.21
CA VAL A 81 -10.77 5.04 14.41
C VAL A 81 -9.63 4.10 14.05
N LEU A 82 -9.87 3.12 13.17
CA LEU A 82 -8.82 2.18 12.76
C LEU A 82 -7.69 2.87 11.97
N LEU A 83 -8.04 3.81 11.08
CA LEU A 83 -7.04 4.61 10.38
C LEU A 83 -6.25 5.50 11.34
N ALA A 84 -6.91 6.03 12.38
CA ALA A 84 -6.24 6.83 13.40
C ALA A 84 -5.32 6.00 14.31
N SER A 85 -5.67 4.74 14.61
CA SER A 85 -4.81 3.86 15.40
C SER A 85 -3.53 3.42 14.68
N HIS A 86 -3.44 3.68 13.37
CA HIS A 86 -2.28 3.40 12.53
C HIS A 86 -1.60 4.71 12.03
N ASP A 87 -1.88 5.84 12.68
CA ASP A 87 -1.33 7.17 12.34
C ASP A 87 -1.59 7.63 10.89
N VAL A 88 -2.54 6.99 10.19
CA VAL A 88 -3.01 7.45 8.88
C VAL A 88 -3.83 8.71 9.06
N LEU A 89 -4.68 8.77 10.09
CA LEU A 89 -5.41 9.95 10.50
C LEU A 89 -5.01 10.37 11.91
N LYS A 90 -5.19 11.64 12.24
CA LYS A 90 -5.09 12.11 13.63
C LYS A 90 -6.50 12.25 14.19
N CYS A 91 -6.74 11.62 15.34
CA CYS A 91 -8.00 11.71 16.07
C CYS A 91 -7.84 12.65 17.29
N LEU A 92 -8.71 13.64 17.41
CA LEU A 92 -8.90 14.43 18.62
C LEU A 92 -10.13 13.92 19.36
N PHE A 93 -9.96 13.62 20.64
CA PHE A 93 -11.04 13.23 21.54
C PHE A 93 -11.51 14.45 22.33
N ILE A 94 -12.82 14.75 22.28
CA ILE A 94 -13.46 15.85 23.00
C ILE A 94 -14.53 15.25 23.90
N GLN A 95 -14.35 15.37 25.21
CA GLN A 95 -15.36 14.93 26.17
C GLN A 95 -16.41 16.01 26.36
N ASP A 96 -17.68 15.62 26.39
CA ASP A 96 -18.78 16.54 26.70
C ASP A 96 -18.85 16.75 28.22
N GLU A 97 -18.52 17.96 28.66
CA GLU A 97 -18.52 18.32 30.08
C GLU A 97 -19.91 18.24 30.72
N GLN A 98 -20.99 18.36 29.93
CA GLN A 98 -22.35 18.42 30.45
C GLN A 98 -23.02 17.04 30.51
N LYS A 99 -22.44 16.01 29.89
CA LYS A 99 -23.04 14.69 29.80
C LYS A 99 -22.01 13.58 29.98
N LEU A 100 -22.04 12.95 31.16
CA LEU A 100 -21.14 11.84 31.52
C LEU A 100 -21.21 10.72 30.47
N GLY A 101 -20.05 10.36 29.91
CA GLY A 101 -19.92 9.31 28.89
C GLY A 101 -20.21 9.77 27.45
N SER A 102 -20.61 11.02 27.23
CA SER A 102 -20.74 11.62 25.91
C SER A 102 -19.41 12.21 25.45
N PHE A 103 -19.05 11.97 24.20
CA PHE A 103 -17.82 12.45 23.60
C PHE A 103 -17.98 12.62 22.09
N HIS A 104 -17.07 13.39 21.50
CA HIS A 104 -16.93 13.55 20.06
C HIS A 104 -15.50 13.20 19.64
N ARG A 105 -15.38 12.57 18.47
CA ARG A 105 -14.10 12.38 17.78
C ARG A 105 -14.05 13.27 16.57
N LEU A 106 -12.95 13.99 16.42
CA LEU A 106 -12.67 14.77 15.22
C LEU A 106 -11.40 14.24 14.55
N TYR A 107 -11.46 14.11 13.23
CA TYR A 107 -10.41 13.51 12.42
C TYR A 107 -9.75 14.56 11.53
N SER A 108 -8.43 14.43 11.38
CA SER A 108 -7.61 15.32 10.56
C SER A 108 -6.54 14.53 9.81
N MET A 109 -6.06 15.11 8.70
CA MET A 109 -5.04 14.50 7.85
C MET A 109 -3.67 14.47 8.53
N THR A 110 -2.99 13.32 8.52
CA THR A 110 -1.55 13.25 8.75
C THR A 110 -0.79 13.39 7.43
N PRO A 111 0.55 13.55 7.44
CA PRO A 111 1.34 13.54 6.21
C PRO A 111 1.17 12.26 5.38
N VAL A 112 1.00 11.09 6.02
CA VAL A 112 0.81 9.81 5.35
C VAL A 112 -0.51 9.78 4.59
N ALA A 113 -1.61 10.24 5.21
CA ALA A 113 -2.91 10.26 4.54
C ALA A 113 -2.94 11.10 3.25
N ARG A 114 -2.06 12.10 3.11
CA ARG A 114 -2.02 12.97 1.91
C ARG A 114 -1.73 12.21 0.63
N PHE A 115 -1.05 11.07 0.71
CA PHE A 115 -0.78 10.25 -0.47
C PHE A 115 -2.03 9.49 -0.95
N PHE A 116 -3.07 9.35 -0.14
CA PHE A 116 -4.33 8.70 -0.53
C PHE A 116 -5.40 9.67 -1.06
N ALA A 117 -5.14 10.97 -1.02
CA ALA A 117 -5.97 11.99 -1.66
C ALA A 117 -5.26 12.50 -2.94
N PRO A 118 -6.00 12.83 -4.02
CA PRO A 118 -5.42 13.40 -5.24
C PRO A 118 -4.62 14.68 -4.94
N ASN A 119 -3.41 14.77 -5.49
CA ASN A 119 -2.64 16.02 -5.48
C ASN A 119 -3.18 17.02 -6.53
N SER A 120 -2.48 18.13 -6.74
CA SER A 120 -2.85 19.15 -7.73
C SER A 120 -2.97 18.62 -9.15
N ASP A 121 -2.24 17.55 -9.47
CA ASP A 121 -2.21 16.90 -10.78
C ASP A 121 -3.21 15.73 -10.86
N GLY A 122 -4.02 15.52 -9.82
CA GLY A 122 -4.99 14.43 -9.73
C GLY A 122 -4.39 13.08 -9.32
N VAL A 123 -3.12 13.02 -8.91
CA VAL A 123 -2.41 11.78 -8.59
C VAL A 123 -2.56 11.42 -7.11
N SER A 124 -2.88 10.15 -6.82
CA SER A 124 -2.89 9.56 -5.48
C SER A 124 -2.40 8.10 -5.51
N LEU A 125 -2.25 7.49 -4.33
CA LEU A 125 -2.05 6.04 -4.16
C LEU A 125 -3.37 5.25 -4.20
N GLY A 126 -4.52 5.90 -4.43
CA GLY A 126 -5.80 5.21 -4.62
C GLY A 126 -5.73 4.15 -5.73
N PRO A 127 -5.18 4.48 -6.92
CA PRO A 127 -4.87 3.48 -7.92
C PRO A 127 -3.98 2.36 -7.40
N LEU A 128 -2.93 2.61 -6.62
CA LEU A 128 -2.09 1.56 -6.02
C LEU A 128 -2.87 0.62 -5.07
N LEU A 129 -3.82 1.15 -4.31
CA LEU A 129 -4.74 0.31 -3.52
C LEU A 129 -5.69 -0.51 -4.40
N ALA A 130 -5.94 -0.09 -5.65
CA ALA A 130 -6.68 -0.83 -6.66
C ALA A 130 -5.76 -1.64 -7.60
N LEU A 131 -4.44 -1.46 -7.53
CA LEU A 131 -3.45 -2.05 -8.44
C LEU A 131 -3.28 -3.55 -8.25
N GLY A 132 -3.86 -4.14 -7.21
CA GLY A 132 -4.06 -5.59 -7.14
C GLY A 132 -4.94 -6.16 -8.27
N GLN A 133 -5.39 -5.34 -9.23
CA GLN A 133 -6.22 -5.79 -10.35
C GLN A 133 -5.79 -5.37 -11.77
N ASP A 134 -4.87 -4.43 -12.05
CA ASP A 134 -4.83 -3.92 -13.45
C ASP A 134 -3.57 -3.29 -14.10
N LYS A 135 -2.35 -3.14 -13.51
CA LYS A 135 -1.29 -2.38 -14.23
C LYS A 135 0.18 -2.82 -14.14
N TRP A 136 0.48 -4.11 -14.01
CA TRP A 136 1.88 -4.57 -13.97
C TRP A 136 2.08 -5.81 -14.85
N ILE A 137 2.48 -5.57 -16.09
CA ILE A 137 2.27 -6.58 -17.14
C ILE A 137 3.31 -7.70 -17.07
N LEU A 138 4.55 -7.51 -16.61
CA LEU A 138 5.50 -8.63 -16.62
C LEU A 138 5.32 -9.52 -15.39
N HIS A 139 5.06 -8.95 -14.22
CA HIS A 139 4.91 -9.77 -13.02
C HIS A 139 3.62 -10.61 -12.98
N ASP A 140 2.62 -10.27 -13.80
CA ASP A 140 1.31 -10.95 -13.86
C ASP A 140 1.38 -12.26 -14.66
N TRP A 141 2.46 -12.45 -15.43
CA TRP A 141 2.53 -13.51 -16.44
C TRP A 141 3.74 -14.41 -16.24
N SER A 142 3.61 -15.65 -16.68
CA SER A 142 4.73 -16.59 -16.79
C SER A 142 5.83 -16.08 -17.72
N ASP A 143 7.03 -16.63 -17.57
CA ASP A 143 8.17 -16.26 -18.41
C ASP A 143 7.87 -16.47 -19.90
N ASP A 144 7.19 -17.56 -20.28
CA ASP A 144 6.80 -17.82 -21.68
C ASP A 144 5.87 -16.75 -22.25
N ASN A 145 4.93 -16.25 -21.45
CA ASN A 145 4.02 -15.21 -21.87
C ASN A 145 4.70 -13.83 -21.90
N CYS A 146 5.60 -13.56 -20.95
CA CYS A 146 6.46 -12.38 -20.98
C CYS A 146 7.32 -12.35 -22.24
N LEU A 147 7.93 -13.48 -22.63
CA LEU A 147 8.73 -13.58 -23.85
C LEU A 147 7.90 -13.27 -25.11
N LYS A 148 6.67 -13.78 -25.20
CA LYS A 148 5.76 -13.48 -26.33
C LYS A 148 5.42 -11.99 -26.40
N LEU A 149 5.06 -11.39 -25.25
CA LEU A 149 4.75 -9.97 -25.18
C LEU A 149 5.96 -9.11 -25.55
N LEU A 150 7.09 -9.36 -24.92
CA LEU A 150 8.33 -8.63 -25.16
C LEU A 150 8.80 -8.79 -26.61
N LYS A 151 8.59 -9.96 -27.24
CA LYS A 151 8.87 -10.16 -28.66
C LYS A 151 8.00 -9.28 -29.55
N ASN A 152 6.70 -9.19 -29.27
CA ASN A 152 5.82 -8.27 -29.99
C ASN A 152 6.27 -6.81 -29.83
N CYS A 153 6.66 -6.40 -28.62
CA CYS A 153 7.20 -5.06 -28.38
C CYS A 153 8.50 -4.83 -29.16
N TYR A 154 9.42 -5.79 -29.15
CA TYR A 154 10.69 -5.74 -29.88
C TYR A 154 10.46 -5.57 -31.39
N ASP A 155 9.49 -6.28 -31.96
CA ASP A 155 9.16 -6.20 -33.39
C ASP A 155 8.45 -4.89 -33.75
N ALA A 156 7.73 -4.27 -32.81
CA ALA A 156 6.99 -3.02 -33.03
C ALA A 156 7.85 -1.75 -32.91
N ILE A 157 9.00 -1.80 -32.21
CA ILE A 157 9.88 -0.64 -32.02
C ILE A 157 10.94 -0.50 -33.13
N PRO A 158 11.36 0.73 -33.48
CA PRO A 158 12.46 0.97 -34.42
C PRO A 158 13.80 0.42 -33.87
N ASN A 159 14.83 0.36 -34.71
CA ASN A 159 16.13 -0.22 -34.33
C ASN A 159 16.85 0.52 -33.20
N ASP A 160 16.57 1.81 -33.02
CA ASP A 160 17.05 2.65 -31.92
C ASP A 160 16.00 2.81 -30.80
N GLY A 161 14.91 2.05 -30.89
CA GLY A 161 13.82 2.06 -29.94
C GLY A 161 14.16 1.35 -28.63
N LYS A 162 13.33 1.60 -27.62
CA LYS A 162 13.40 0.96 -26.31
C LYS A 162 12.02 0.64 -25.76
N VAL A 163 11.94 -0.39 -24.92
CA VAL A 163 10.76 -0.67 -24.10
C VAL A 163 11.03 -0.19 -22.69
N ILE A 164 10.11 0.58 -22.12
CA ILE A 164 10.18 1.02 -20.72
C ILE A 164 9.35 0.05 -19.89
N VAL A 165 9.98 -0.56 -18.89
CA VAL A 165 9.39 -1.53 -17.97
C VAL A 165 9.46 -0.94 -16.56
N LEU A 166 8.38 -1.07 -15.79
CA LEU A 166 8.29 -0.62 -14.40
C LEU A 166 7.93 -1.82 -13.52
N GLU A 167 8.89 -2.33 -12.75
CA GLU A 167 8.69 -3.52 -11.90
C GLU A 167 9.53 -3.42 -10.62
N ALA A 168 9.16 -4.19 -9.60
CA ALA A 168 9.97 -4.40 -8.41
C ALA A 168 10.94 -5.58 -8.61
N PHE A 169 11.93 -5.73 -7.71
CA PHE A 169 12.83 -6.87 -7.73
C PHE A 169 12.67 -7.70 -6.46
N ILE A 170 12.48 -9.01 -6.64
CA ILE A 170 12.52 -9.95 -5.52
C ILE A 170 13.97 -9.99 -4.97
N PRO A 171 14.16 -9.85 -3.64
CA PRO A 171 15.49 -9.93 -3.05
C PRO A 171 16.01 -11.37 -3.09
N ILE A 172 17.32 -11.53 -3.36
CA ILE A 172 17.98 -12.86 -3.35
C ILE A 172 18.09 -13.38 -1.92
N ILE A 173 18.35 -12.49 -0.97
CA ILE A 173 18.46 -12.79 0.46
C ILE A 173 17.30 -12.08 1.14
N PRO A 174 16.43 -12.79 1.90
CA PRO A 174 15.37 -12.15 2.66
C PRO A 174 15.93 -11.09 3.61
N ASP A 175 15.34 -9.91 3.60
CA ASP A 175 15.67 -8.80 4.48
C ASP A 175 14.36 -8.26 5.11
N ASN A 176 14.46 -7.61 6.27
CA ASN A 176 13.34 -7.08 7.03
C ASN A 176 13.05 -5.59 6.72
N ASP A 177 13.77 -5.01 5.77
CA ASP A 177 13.44 -3.68 5.29
C ASP A 177 12.06 -3.66 4.59
N TYR A 178 11.50 -2.46 4.42
CA TYR A 178 10.17 -2.29 3.85
C TYR A 178 10.07 -2.78 2.40
N ALA A 179 11.08 -2.51 1.56
CA ALA A 179 11.07 -2.88 0.16
C ALA A 179 11.08 -4.41 0.00
N SER A 180 11.97 -5.09 0.72
CA SER A 180 12.05 -6.56 0.68
C SER A 180 10.74 -7.22 1.11
N ARG A 181 10.16 -6.79 2.25
CA ARG A 181 8.86 -7.32 2.71
C ARG A 181 7.74 -7.06 1.72
N SER A 182 7.68 -5.84 1.16
CA SER A 182 6.62 -5.45 0.21
C SER A 182 6.69 -6.27 -1.08
N THR A 183 7.90 -6.45 -1.65
CA THR A 183 8.06 -7.26 -2.87
C THR A 183 7.77 -8.73 -2.60
N SER A 184 8.20 -9.29 -1.46
CA SER A 184 7.86 -10.68 -1.11
C SER A 184 6.36 -10.90 -0.91
N GLN A 185 5.66 -9.92 -0.32
CA GLN A 185 4.20 -9.97 -0.22
C GLN A 185 3.54 -9.93 -1.61
N LEU A 186 4.06 -9.10 -2.51
CA LEU A 186 3.56 -8.99 -3.88
C LEU A 186 3.79 -10.28 -4.68
N ASP A 187 4.96 -10.93 -4.53
CA ASP A 187 5.26 -12.22 -5.18
C ASP A 187 4.26 -13.32 -4.79
N VAL A 188 3.98 -13.45 -3.49
CA VAL A 188 2.98 -14.41 -3.00
C VAL A 188 1.58 -14.02 -3.47
N LEU A 189 1.26 -12.73 -3.54
CA LEU A 189 -0.01 -12.28 -4.10
C LEU A 189 -0.13 -12.70 -5.58
N MET A 190 0.92 -12.49 -6.38
CA MET A 190 0.94 -12.91 -7.79
C MET A 190 0.76 -14.42 -7.93
N MET A 191 1.43 -15.21 -7.11
CA MET A 191 1.26 -16.67 -7.08
C MET A 191 -0.20 -17.11 -6.88
N THR A 192 -0.97 -16.37 -6.08
CA THR A 192 -2.36 -16.73 -5.76
C THR A 192 -3.39 -16.19 -6.74
N MET A 193 -3.17 -15.00 -7.29
CA MET A 193 -4.16 -14.28 -8.09
C MET A 193 -3.92 -14.39 -9.60
N ASN A 194 -2.66 -14.59 -10.01
CA ASN A 194 -2.23 -14.55 -11.40
C ASN A 194 -1.50 -15.87 -11.76
N PRO A 195 -2.15 -16.84 -12.42
CA PRO A 195 -1.52 -18.11 -12.76
C PRO A 195 -0.22 -17.96 -13.57
N GLY A 196 0.91 -18.25 -12.92
CA GLY A 196 2.25 -18.12 -13.50
C GLY A 196 2.91 -16.75 -13.29
N GLY A 197 2.22 -15.79 -12.67
CA GLY A 197 2.79 -14.52 -12.23
C GLY A 197 3.78 -14.72 -11.09
N LYS A 198 4.81 -13.86 -11.07
CA LYS A 198 5.87 -13.82 -10.06
C LYS A 198 6.64 -12.51 -10.14
N GLU A 199 7.19 -12.10 -9.00
CA GLU A 199 8.26 -11.13 -8.96
C GLU A 199 9.55 -11.76 -9.50
N ARG A 200 10.44 -10.94 -10.05
CA ARG A 200 11.68 -11.42 -10.69
C ARG A 200 12.90 -10.72 -10.14
N THR A 201 14.01 -11.43 -10.14
CA THR A 201 15.32 -10.85 -9.85
C THR A 201 15.78 -9.97 -11.02
N LYS A 202 16.74 -9.08 -10.77
CA LYS A 202 17.41 -8.31 -11.83
C LYS A 202 17.96 -9.21 -12.94
N GLN A 203 18.50 -10.37 -12.56
CA GLN A 203 19.06 -11.33 -13.52
C GLN A 203 17.97 -11.95 -14.39
N GLU A 204 16.83 -12.35 -13.81
CA GLU A 204 15.71 -12.91 -14.59
C GLU A 204 15.14 -11.90 -15.60
N PHE A 205 15.06 -10.61 -15.25
CA PHE A 205 14.69 -9.57 -16.22
C PHE A 205 15.70 -9.45 -17.37
N MET A 206 17.00 -9.49 -17.06
CA MET A 206 18.05 -9.51 -18.08
C MET A 206 17.93 -10.73 -18.99
N ASP A 207 17.64 -11.90 -18.42
CA ASP A 207 17.46 -13.14 -19.17
C ASP A 207 16.23 -13.06 -20.10
N LEU A 208 15.12 -12.46 -19.65
CA LEU A 208 13.96 -12.21 -20.51
C LEU A 208 14.29 -11.27 -21.67
N ALA A 209 14.94 -10.14 -21.39
CA ALA A 209 15.31 -9.17 -22.41
C ALA A 209 16.25 -9.78 -23.47
N THR A 210 17.32 -10.45 -23.02
CA THR A 210 18.32 -11.05 -23.90
C THR A 210 17.75 -12.19 -24.74
N LYS A 211 16.88 -13.04 -24.19
CA LYS A 211 16.20 -14.11 -24.95
C LYS A 211 15.36 -13.59 -26.12
N VAL A 212 14.79 -12.39 -26.00
CA VAL A 212 13.98 -11.78 -27.07
C VAL A 212 14.85 -11.12 -28.14
N GLY A 213 16.07 -10.71 -27.79
CA GLY A 213 17.03 -10.06 -28.68
C GLY A 213 17.33 -8.59 -28.33
N PHE A 214 16.87 -8.09 -27.18
CA PHE A 214 17.31 -6.79 -26.68
C PHE A 214 18.81 -6.82 -26.37
N SER A 215 19.51 -5.74 -26.68
CA SER A 215 20.96 -5.58 -26.49
C SER A 215 21.35 -5.38 -25.01
N GLY A 216 20.41 -4.96 -24.17
CA GLY A 216 20.60 -4.88 -22.72
C GLY A 216 19.50 -4.12 -22.00
N ILE A 217 19.70 -3.92 -20.69
CA ILE A 217 18.82 -3.15 -19.81
C ILE A 217 19.59 -2.01 -19.14
N ARG A 218 19.04 -0.80 -19.14
CA ARG A 218 19.50 0.33 -18.32
C ARG A 218 18.48 0.59 -17.23
N TYR A 219 18.97 0.78 -16.01
CA TYR A 219 18.16 1.06 -14.83
C TYR A 219 18.23 2.55 -14.56
N GLU A 220 17.18 3.30 -14.92
CA GLU A 220 17.17 4.77 -14.89
C GLU A 220 17.01 5.30 -13.47
N CYS A 221 15.95 4.88 -12.79
CA CYS A 221 15.64 5.32 -11.44
C CYS A 221 14.80 4.31 -10.69
N CYS A 222 14.77 4.45 -9.37
CA CYS A 222 13.90 3.71 -8.48
C CYS A 222 12.98 4.70 -7.75
N VAL A 223 11.67 4.51 -7.85
CA VAL A 223 10.65 5.34 -7.21
C VAL A 223 9.69 4.42 -6.47
N CYS A 224 9.57 4.61 -5.16
CA CYS A 224 8.66 3.82 -4.31
C CYS A 224 8.85 2.29 -4.46
N ASN A 225 10.11 1.82 -4.51
CA ASN A 225 10.51 0.41 -4.71
C ASN A 225 10.33 -0.14 -6.14
N PHE A 226 9.80 0.65 -7.08
CA PHE A 226 9.69 0.24 -8.49
C PHE A 226 10.83 0.82 -9.31
N TRP A 227 11.45 -0.03 -10.12
CA TRP A 227 12.53 0.34 -11.02
C TRP A 227 12.00 0.66 -12.41
N VAL A 228 12.36 1.83 -12.92
CA VAL A 228 12.20 2.17 -14.34
C VAL A 228 13.38 1.56 -15.10
N MET A 229 13.09 0.57 -15.93
CA MET A 229 14.05 -0.15 -16.76
C MET A 229 13.83 0.17 -18.22
N GLU A 230 14.90 0.39 -18.96
CA GLU A 230 14.88 0.57 -20.40
C GLU A 230 15.53 -0.63 -21.08
N PHE A 231 14.75 -1.38 -21.87
CA PHE A 231 15.23 -2.51 -22.66
C PHE A 231 15.56 -1.98 -24.06
N PHE A 232 16.83 -1.99 -24.45
CA PHE A 232 17.28 -1.43 -25.73
C PHE A 232 17.31 -2.49 -26.82
N LYS A 233 16.85 -2.13 -28.01
CA LYS A 233 17.00 -2.98 -29.19
C LYS A 233 18.47 -3.11 -29.61
#